data_AF-A0A5E7LFD3-F1
#
_entry.id   AF-A0A5E7LFD3-F1
#
_cell.length_a   1.000
_cell.length_b   1.000
_cell.length_c   1.000
_cell.angle_alpha   90.00
_cell.angle_beta   90.00
_cell.angle_gamma   90.00
#
_symmetry.space_group_name_H-M   'P 1'
#
loop_
_entity.id
_entity.type
_entity.pdbx_description
1 polymer ?
#
loop_
_entity_poly.entity_id
_entity_poly.type
_entity_poly.pdbx_seq_one_letter_code
_entity_poly.pdbx_strand_id
1 'polypeptide(L)' 'MNTAKTARGRQHKPTRSEVAAAWARLRDAASEGSIQASALLIALAENKPVIAMESPTA' A
#
# COMPACT_ATOMS: atom_id res chain seq x y z
N MET A 1 -0.32 -30.72 4.33
CA MET A 1 0.47 -29.48 4.28
C MET A 1 0.94 -29.27 2.84
N ASN A 2 0.35 -28.33 2.10
CA ASN A 2 0.97 -27.70 0.93
C ASN A 2 0.15 -26.46 0.54
N THR A 3 0.48 -25.27 1.05
CA THR A 3 -0.15 -24.00 0.65
C THR A 3 0.74 -23.31 -0.38
N ALA A 4 0.89 -23.94 -1.55
CA ALA A 4 1.50 -23.28 -2.71
C ALA A 4 0.59 -22.12 -3.11
N LYS A 5 0.91 -20.91 -2.64
CA LYS A 5 0.28 -19.67 -3.14
C LYS A 5 0.64 -19.57 -4.61
N THR A 6 -0.33 -19.85 -5.47
CA THR A 6 -0.22 -19.66 -6.90
C THR A 6 0.28 -18.24 -7.17
N ALA A 7 1.46 -18.14 -7.78
CA ALA A 7 1.97 -16.87 -8.29
C ALA A 7 0.93 -16.36 -9.29
N ARG A 8 0.16 -15.34 -8.91
CA ARG A 8 -0.86 -14.76 -9.78
C ARG A 8 -0.13 -14.18 -10.99
N GLY A 9 -0.63 -14.49 -12.20
CA GLY A 9 -0.11 -13.94 -13.45
C GLY A 9 -0.28 -12.41 -13.53
N ARG A 10 -0.35 -11.86 -14.75
CA ARG A 10 -0.41 -10.40 -15.02
C ARG A 10 -1.70 -9.72 -14.53
N GLN A 11 -2.04 -9.84 -13.25
CA GLN A 11 -3.10 -9.12 -12.58
C GLN A 11 -2.48 -7.85 -11.98
N HIS A 12 -2.61 -6.75 -12.71
CA HIS A 12 -1.99 -5.45 -12.41
C HIS A 12 -2.64 -4.70 -11.22
N LYS A 13 -3.81 -5.14 -10.76
CA LYS A 13 -4.58 -4.45 -9.71
C LYS A 13 -4.53 -5.24 -8.41
N PRO A 14 -4.21 -4.58 -7.27
CA PRO A 14 -4.20 -5.23 -5.98
C PRO A 14 -5.61 -5.72 -5.63
N THR A 15 -5.68 -6.92 -5.07
CA THR A 15 -6.94 -7.51 -4.62
C THR A 15 -7.41 -6.87 -3.31
N ARG A 16 -8.71 -6.94 -3.01
CA ARG A 16 -9.26 -6.36 -1.77
C ARG A 16 -8.54 -6.87 -0.51
N SER A 17 -8.16 -8.14 -0.47
CA SER A 17 -7.41 -8.73 0.64
C SER A 17 -6.00 -8.15 0.77
N GLU A 18 -5.34 -7.85 -0.34
CA GLU A 18 -4.01 -7.23 -0.33
C GLU A 18 -4.08 -5.77 0.09
N VAL A 19 -5.11 -5.05 -0.37
CA VAL A 19 -5.38 -3.68 0.06
C VAL A 19 -5.66 -3.65 1.58
N ALA A 20 -6.52 -4.54 2.08
CA ALA A 20 -6.80 -4.64 3.51
C ALA A 20 -5.53 -4.97 4.33
N ALA A 21 -4.70 -5.89 3.85
CA ALA A 21 -3.43 -6.21 4.49
C ALA A 21 -2.44 -5.03 4.49
N ALA A 22 -2.38 -4.25 3.41
CA ALA A 22 -1.55 -3.04 3.34
C ALA A 22 -2.02 -1.96 4.33
N TRP A 23 -3.34 -1.75 4.44
CA TRP A 23 -3.92 -0.83 5.44
C TRP A 23 -3.65 -1.26 6.88
N ALA A 24 -3.63 -2.57 7.16
CA ALA A 24 -3.26 -3.07 8.49
C ALA A 24 -1.80 -2.70 8.80
N ARG A 25 -0.86 -3.03 7.92
CA ARG A 25 0.57 -2.72 8.10
C ARG A 25 0.85 -1.24 8.28
N LEU A 26 0.16 -0.37 7.53
CA LEU A 26 0.33 1.08 7.67
C LEU A 26 -0.16 1.58 9.02
N ARG A 27 -1.28 1.05 9.54
CA ARG A 27 -1.79 1.41 10.87
C ARG A 27 -0.88 0.90 11.98
N ASP A 28 -0.34 -0.31 11.84
CA ASP A 28 0.61 -0.87 12.80
C ASP A 28 1.88 0.01 12.86
N ALA A 29 2.47 0.31 11.70
CA ALA A 29 3.65 1.17 11.61
C ALA A 29 3.40 2.59 12.12
N ALA A 30 2.21 3.16 11.87
CA ALA A 30 1.83 4.46 12.42
C ALA A 30 1.68 4.42 13.95
N SER A 31 1.14 3.32 14.50
CA SER A 31 0.98 3.12 15.94
C SER A 31 2.34 2.94 16.65
N GLU A 32 3.32 2.38 15.96
CA GLU A 32 4.72 2.29 16.40
C GLU A 32 5.47 3.63 16.32
N GLY A 33 4.85 4.68 15.76
CA GLY A 33 5.41 6.03 15.69
C GLY A 33 6.05 6.41 14.35
N SER A 34 5.83 5.64 13.28
CA SER A 34 6.32 6.00 11.94
C SER A 34 5.57 7.20 11.37
N ILE A 35 6.27 8.34 11.31
CA ILE A 35 5.74 9.60 10.75
C ILE A 35 5.35 9.43 9.27
N GLN A 36 6.13 8.66 8.51
CA GLN A 36 5.85 8.40 7.09
C GLN A 36 4.56 7.60 6.89
N ALA A 37 4.31 6.61 7.74
CA ALA A 37 3.06 5.83 7.69
C ALA A 37 1.85 6.72 8.04
N SER A 38 1.96 7.55 9.07
CA SER A 38 0.92 8.52 9.44
C SER A 38 0.65 9.53 8.32
N ALA A 39 1.69 10.09 7.70
CA ALA A 39 1.55 11.00 6.57
C ALA A 39 0.86 10.34 5.37
N LEU A 40 1.21 9.08 5.07
CA LEU A 40 0.59 8.32 3.99
C LEU A 40 -0.89 8.03 4.27
N LEU A 41 -1.24 7.65 5.51
CA LEU A 41 -2.63 7.42 5.92
C LEU A 41 -3.47 8.70 5.77
N ILE A 42 -2.94 9.85 6.22
CA ILE A 42 -3.63 11.15 6.11
C ILE A 42 -3.91 11.48 4.64
N ALA A 43 -2.89 11.38 3.79
CA ALA A 43 -3.06 11.83 2.43
C ALA A 43 -3.86 10.83 1.55
N LEU A 44 -3.87 9.54 1.90
CA LEU A 44 -4.87 8.58 1.37
C LEU A 44 -6.30 8.94 1.80
N ALA A 45 -6.50 9.38 3.06
CA ALA A 45 -7.82 9.79 3.57
C ALA A 45 -8.31 11.09 2.92
N GLU A 46 -7.41 12.03 2.65
CA GLU A 46 -7.69 13.28 1.94
C GLU A 46 -7.81 13.11 0.42
N ASN A 47 -7.63 11.88 -0.10
CA ASN A 47 -7.59 11.57 -1.53
C ASN A 47 -6.59 12.45 -2.31
N LYS A 48 -5.50 12.86 -1.66
CA LYS A 48 -4.42 13.63 -2.29
C LYS A 48 -3.42 12.66 -2.92
N PRO A 49 -2.97 12.89 -4.16
CA PRO A 49 -1.93 12.08 -4.76
C PRO A 49 -0.61 12.31 -3.99
N VAL A 50 -0.28 11.39 -3.08
CA VAL A 50 0.97 11.44 -2.27
C VAL A 50 2.20 11.18 -3.11
N ILE A 51 2.02 10.40 -4.18
CA ILE A 51 3.10 10.04 -5.08
C ILE A 51 2.98 10.98 -6.26
N ALA A 52 3.69 12.11 -6.18
CA ALA A 52 4.13 12.78 -7.40
C ALA A 52 5.01 11.76 -8.12
N MET A 53 4.44 11.06 -9.11
CA MET A 53 5.22 10.31 -10.07
C MET A 53 6.10 11.34 -10.76
N GLU A 54 7.35 11.47 -10.32
CA GLU A 54 8.39 12.11 -11.10
C GLU A 54 8.42 11.30 -12.41
N SER A 55 7.83 11.88 -13.44
CA SER A 55 7.84 11.32 -14.77
C SER A 55 9.32 11.28 -15.16
N PRO A 56 9.89 10.12 -15.51
CA PRO A 56 11.25 10.11 -16.02
C PRO A 56 11.23 10.98 -17.29
N THR A 57 11.92 12.11 -17.22
CA THR A 57 12.20 12.95 -18.38
C THR A 57 12.85 12.08 -19.44
N ALA A 58 12.19 12.04 -20.60
CA ALA A 58 12.58 11.29 -21.79
C ALA A 58 14.00 11.65 -22.27
#